data_AF-A0A917ASF1-F1
#
_entry.id   AF-A0A917ASF1-F1
#
_cell.length_a   1.000
_cell.length_b   1.000
_cell.length_c   1.000
_cell.angle_alpha   90.00
_cell.angle_beta   90.00
_cell.angle_gamma   90.00
#
_symmetry.space_group_name_H-M   'P 1'
#
loop_
_entity.id
_entity.type
_entity.pdbx_description
1 polymer ?
#
loop_
_entity_poly.entity_id
_entity_poly.type
_entity_poly.pdbx_seq_one_letter_code
_entity_poly.pdbx_strand_id
1 'polypeptide(L)'
;MNGVMVVCFMLAFCFVFSGCTKETGTEVVKKEPEKVETDTSENEPAEPAAQKVVEDYFIYIHAKNQEKADSLFYQKSKHDYGFSTLEEIKLLSIKENKSKNIRKSFVTRGMGQVYGTRIENVRIYEAEYEVKYTANHHGPLDSGEHWIMFSVVRDNEGSPWLIGDLGQ
;
A
#
# COMPACT_ATOMS: atom_id res chain seq x y z
N MET A 1 -14.63 -55.01 -9.27
CA MET A 1 -15.54 -55.07 -10.44
C MET A 1 -16.62 -54.01 -10.24
N ASN A 2 -17.20 -53.49 -11.33
CA ASN A 2 -18.26 -52.45 -11.35
C ASN A 2 -17.76 -51.08 -10.82
N GLY A 3 -17.51 -50.05 -11.63
CA GLY A 3 -17.56 -49.98 -13.09
C GLY A 3 -18.84 -49.38 -13.66
N VAL A 4 -18.90 -48.04 -13.72
CA VAL A 4 -19.78 -47.28 -14.64
C VAL A 4 -18.92 -46.18 -15.27
N MET A 5 -19.07 -46.00 -16.58
CA MET A 5 -18.38 -45.01 -17.40
C MET A 5 -19.42 -44.01 -17.91
N VAL A 6 -19.14 -42.70 -17.83
CA VAL A 6 -19.99 -41.64 -18.40
C VAL A 6 -19.16 -40.83 -19.40
N VAL A 7 -19.78 -40.44 -20.50
CA VAL A 7 -19.10 -40.21 -21.79
C VAL A 7 -18.96 -38.71 -22.11
N CYS A 8 -17.86 -38.36 -22.77
CA CYS A 8 -17.56 -37.01 -23.25
C CYS A 8 -18.58 -36.50 -24.28
N PHE A 9 -18.85 -35.19 -24.27
CA PHE A 9 -19.37 -34.47 -25.43
C PHE A 9 -18.43 -33.33 -25.82
N MET A 10 -17.56 -33.62 -26.80
CA MET A 10 -16.85 -32.60 -27.57
C MET A 10 -17.78 -32.12 -28.70
N LEU A 11 -18.01 -30.81 -28.82
CA LEU A 11 -18.67 -30.22 -30.00
C LEU A 11 -17.81 -29.07 -30.55
N ALA A 12 -16.88 -29.43 -31.42
CA ALA A 12 -16.15 -28.48 -32.25
C ALA A 12 -17.02 -28.09 -33.47
N PHE A 13 -17.42 -26.83 -33.56
CA PHE A 13 -18.19 -26.31 -34.69
C PHE A 13 -17.30 -25.51 -35.66
N CYS A 14 -16.69 -26.22 -36.62
CA CYS A 14 -15.95 -25.60 -37.71
C CYS A 14 -16.91 -25.24 -38.85
N PHE A 15 -17.37 -23.99 -38.92
CA PHE A 15 -18.02 -23.47 -40.12
C PHE A 15 -16.99 -22.85 -41.07
N VAL A 16 -16.81 -23.50 -42.22
CA VAL A 16 -16.00 -22.98 -43.33
C VAL A 16 -16.95 -22.67 -44.50
N PHE A 17 -17.06 -21.39 -44.87
CA PHE A 17 -17.66 -20.99 -46.13
C PHE A 17 -16.85 -19.87 -46.78
N SER A 18 -16.26 -20.19 -47.94
CA SER A 18 -15.59 -19.24 -48.81
C SER A 18 -16.59 -18.55 -49.74
N GLY A 19 -16.39 -17.27 -50.07
CA GLY A 19 -17.19 -16.60 -51.10
C GLY A 19 -16.95 -15.10 -51.22
N CYS A 20 -16.12 -14.68 -52.18
CA CYS A 20 -15.96 -13.27 -52.55
C CYS A 20 -16.94 -12.86 -53.66
N THR A 21 -17.39 -11.61 -53.68
CA THR A 21 -18.03 -10.96 -54.84
C THR A 21 -17.77 -9.44 -54.82
N LYS A 22 -17.93 -8.72 -55.94
CA LYS A 22 -17.55 -7.30 -56.11
C LYS A 22 -18.49 -6.52 -57.07
N GLU A 23 -18.52 -5.18 -57.12
CA GLU A 23 -17.94 -4.15 -56.22
C GLU A 23 -19.09 -3.46 -55.43
N THR A 24 -19.57 -2.21 -55.58
CA THR A 24 -19.15 -1.01 -56.34
C THR A 24 -19.81 0.23 -55.73
N GLY A 25 -19.11 1.37 -55.61
CA GLY A 25 -19.74 2.69 -55.36
C GLY A 25 -19.33 3.43 -54.08
N THR A 26 -19.27 4.77 -54.16
CA THR A 26 -18.83 5.69 -53.11
C THR A 26 -19.98 6.57 -52.64
N GLU A 27 -20.22 6.69 -51.33
CA GLU A 27 -20.65 7.96 -50.71
C GLU A 27 -20.32 8.02 -49.21
N VAL A 28 -20.67 9.12 -48.53
CA VAL A 28 -19.88 9.65 -47.39
C VAL A 28 -20.73 9.92 -46.13
N VAL A 29 -20.05 9.93 -44.97
CA VAL A 29 -20.47 10.45 -43.65
C VAL A 29 -21.50 9.62 -42.86
N LYS A 30 -21.00 8.84 -41.88
CA LYS A 30 -21.19 9.06 -40.42
C LYS A 30 -20.51 7.94 -39.62
N LYS A 31 -19.51 8.26 -38.80
CA LYS A 31 -19.00 7.34 -37.75
C LYS A 31 -19.71 7.67 -36.44
N GLU A 32 -20.54 6.75 -35.97
CA GLU A 32 -21.00 6.67 -34.58
C GLU A 32 -19.94 5.88 -33.77
N PRO A 33 -19.71 6.16 -32.46
CA PRO A 33 -18.43 5.82 -31.84
C PRO A 33 -18.22 4.33 -31.56
N GLU A 34 -16.97 3.93 -31.76
CA GLU A 34 -16.45 2.59 -31.52
C GLU A 34 -16.34 2.34 -30.01
N LYS A 35 -16.98 1.28 -29.51
CA LYS A 35 -16.98 0.92 -28.08
C LYS A 35 -15.59 0.44 -27.66
N VAL A 36 -14.77 1.36 -27.12
CA VAL A 36 -13.51 1.00 -26.46
C VAL A 36 -13.82 0.24 -25.18
N GLU A 37 -13.70 -1.09 -25.24
CA GLU A 37 -13.72 -1.93 -24.03
C GLU A 37 -12.39 -1.75 -23.30
N THR A 38 -12.38 -0.76 -22.40
CA THR A 38 -11.26 -0.52 -21.49
C THR A 38 -11.25 -1.67 -20.49
N ASP A 39 -10.28 -2.58 -20.62
CA ASP A 39 -10.11 -3.71 -19.70
C ASP A 39 -9.56 -3.20 -18.36
N THR A 40 -10.48 -2.72 -17.52
CA THR A 40 -10.14 -1.96 -16.31
C THR A 40 -9.71 -2.91 -15.19
N SER A 41 -8.40 -2.95 -14.96
CA SER A 41 -7.75 -3.66 -13.87
C SER A 41 -8.12 -3.06 -12.50
N GLU A 42 -9.28 -3.43 -11.98
CA GLU A 42 -9.78 -3.01 -10.66
C GLU A 42 -9.51 -4.06 -9.58
N ASN A 43 -8.44 -3.87 -8.80
CA ASN A 43 -8.31 -4.45 -7.46
C ASN A 43 -7.24 -3.72 -6.59
N GLU A 44 -7.44 -2.42 -6.33
CA GLU A 44 -6.99 -1.81 -5.08
C GLU A 44 -8.16 -1.08 -4.43
N PRO A 45 -8.37 -1.32 -3.12
CA PRO A 45 -8.21 -0.20 -2.19
C PRO A 45 -7.37 -0.60 -0.97
N ALA A 46 -6.06 -0.82 -1.17
CA ALA A 46 -5.12 -1.12 -0.09
C ALA A 46 -4.47 0.13 0.54
N GLU A 47 -4.36 1.23 -0.21
CA GLU A 47 -3.69 2.47 0.21
C GLU A 47 -4.24 3.13 1.48
N PRO A 48 -5.56 3.40 1.64
CA PRO A 48 -6.04 4.25 2.74
C PRO A 48 -5.82 3.60 4.11
N ALA A 49 -5.89 2.27 4.19
CA ALA A 49 -5.69 1.54 5.43
C ALA A 49 -4.22 1.54 5.90
N ALA A 50 -3.26 1.58 4.96
CA ALA A 50 -1.83 1.63 5.29
C ALA A 50 -1.38 3.04 5.68
N GLN A 51 -1.88 4.07 4.97
CA GLN A 51 -1.59 5.47 5.30
C GLN A 51 -2.15 5.86 6.66
N LYS A 52 -3.36 5.40 7.01
CA LYS A 52 -4.01 5.70 8.29
C LYS A 52 -3.17 5.27 9.51
N VAL A 53 -2.35 4.22 9.40
CA VAL A 53 -1.44 3.80 10.48
C VAL A 53 -0.40 4.90 10.81
N VAL A 54 0.04 5.64 9.80
CA VAL A 54 0.96 6.78 9.95
C VAL A 54 0.22 7.99 10.54
N GLU A 55 -0.99 8.28 10.07
CA GLU A 55 -1.84 9.36 10.61
C GLU A 55 -2.17 9.12 12.10
N ASP A 56 -2.59 7.90 12.44
CA ASP A 56 -2.90 7.48 13.81
C ASP A 56 -1.68 7.57 14.73
N TYR A 57 -0.47 7.32 14.23
CA TYR A 57 0.76 7.52 15.00
C TYR A 57 0.88 8.98 15.47
N PHE A 58 0.83 9.96 14.56
CA PHE A 58 0.93 11.37 14.95
C PHE A 58 -0.21 11.79 15.88
N ILE A 59 -1.44 11.29 15.67
CA ILE A 59 -2.59 11.52 16.57
C ILE A 59 -2.31 10.97 17.97
N TYR A 60 -1.76 9.77 18.11
CA TYR A 60 -1.51 9.14 19.41
C TYR A 60 -0.27 9.71 20.13
N ILE A 61 0.77 10.12 19.39
CA ILE A 61 1.92 10.84 19.95
C ILE A 61 1.49 12.24 20.45
N HIS A 62 0.69 12.99 19.67
CA HIS A 62 0.12 14.28 20.09
C HIS A 62 -0.76 14.12 21.34
N ALA A 63 -1.63 13.09 21.36
CA ALA A 63 -2.46 12.77 22.52
C ALA A 63 -1.70 12.12 23.70
N LYS A 64 -0.36 11.96 23.59
CA LYS A 64 0.52 11.29 24.56
C LYS A 64 0.04 9.90 25.00
N ASN A 65 -0.65 9.20 24.10
CA ASN A 65 -1.29 7.92 24.39
C ASN A 65 -0.34 6.77 24.06
N GLN A 66 0.52 6.41 25.01
CA GLN A 66 1.50 5.33 24.83
C GLN A 66 0.87 4.01 24.40
N GLU A 67 -0.22 3.58 25.06
CA GLU A 67 -0.86 2.29 24.77
C GLU A 67 -1.27 2.18 23.29
N LYS A 68 -1.92 3.23 22.76
CA LYS A 68 -2.32 3.26 21.35
C LYS A 68 -1.13 3.42 20.42
N ALA A 69 -0.12 4.21 20.76
CA ALA A 69 1.08 4.37 19.95
C ALA A 69 1.87 3.06 19.84
N ASP A 70 2.18 2.39 20.97
CA ASP A 70 2.81 1.07 21.01
C ASP A 70 1.95 0.01 20.27
N SER A 71 0.61 0.15 20.28
CA SER A 71 -0.28 -0.78 19.57
C SER A 71 -0.11 -0.78 18.05
N LEU A 72 0.37 0.32 17.43
CA LEU A 72 0.54 0.44 15.99
C LEU A 72 1.76 -0.33 15.44
N PHE A 73 2.70 -0.74 16.28
CA PHE A 73 3.94 -1.40 15.84
C PHE A 73 3.74 -2.90 15.59
N TYR A 74 4.46 -3.45 14.60
CA TYR A 74 4.41 -4.88 14.26
C TYR A 74 4.98 -5.73 15.40
N GLN A 75 6.22 -5.45 15.80
CA GLN A 75 6.77 -5.95 17.06
C GLN A 75 6.20 -5.15 18.23
N LYS A 76 5.62 -5.84 19.22
CA LYS A 76 5.12 -5.20 20.44
C LYS A 76 6.28 -4.97 21.40
N SER A 77 6.75 -3.72 21.44
CA SER A 77 7.70 -3.19 22.41
C SER A 77 7.11 -1.94 23.08
N LYS A 78 7.72 -1.46 24.16
CA LYS A 78 7.44 -0.14 24.71
C LYS A 78 8.49 0.84 24.21
N HIS A 79 8.07 1.86 23.49
CA HIS A 79 8.96 2.90 23.01
C HIS A 79 8.99 4.07 24.01
N ASP A 80 10.10 4.82 24.05
CA ASP A 80 10.14 6.13 24.69
C ASP A 80 9.84 7.19 23.63
N TYR A 81 8.76 7.95 23.86
CA TYR A 81 8.27 9.00 22.96
C TYR A 81 8.56 10.42 23.49
N GLY A 82 9.35 10.57 24.57
CA GLY A 82 9.74 11.88 25.11
C GLY A 82 8.59 12.72 25.66
N PHE A 83 7.44 12.10 25.97
CA PHE A 83 6.16 12.75 26.33
C PHE A 83 6.23 13.74 27.52
N SER A 84 7.24 13.62 28.38
CA SER A 84 7.51 14.55 29.49
C SER A 84 7.96 15.94 29.01
N THR A 85 8.59 16.01 27.83
CA THR A 85 9.14 17.24 27.23
C THR A 85 8.49 17.62 25.90
N LEU A 86 7.73 16.74 25.27
CA LEU A 86 6.93 17.06 24.08
C LEU A 86 5.82 18.06 24.46
N GLU A 87 5.78 19.23 23.82
CA GLU A 87 4.64 20.16 23.93
C GLU A 87 3.62 19.90 22.82
N GLU A 88 4.08 19.76 21.58
CA GLU A 88 3.25 19.53 20.40
C GLU A 88 4.00 18.66 19.37
N ILE A 89 3.28 17.77 18.71
CA ILE A 89 3.69 17.21 17.41
C ILE A 89 2.53 17.39 16.43
N LYS A 90 2.85 17.68 15.18
CA LYS A 90 1.86 17.99 14.14
C LYS A 90 2.34 17.47 12.80
N LEU A 91 1.56 16.57 12.20
CA LEU A 91 1.78 16.10 10.85
C LEU A 91 1.57 17.26 9.85
N LEU A 92 2.49 17.42 8.90
CA LEU A 92 2.42 18.42 7.82
C LEU A 92 2.05 17.78 6.48
N SER A 93 2.70 16.66 6.12
CA SER A 93 2.42 15.92 4.88
C SER A 93 2.71 14.42 5.03
N ILE A 94 2.03 13.58 4.23
CA ILE A 94 2.38 12.16 4.02
C ILE A 94 2.42 11.88 2.52
N LYS A 95 3.39 11.08 2.08
CA LYS A 95 3.53 10.62 0.69
C LYS A 95 4.02 9.17 0.64
N GLU A 96 3.36 8.30 -0.12
CA GLU A 96 3.89 6.94 -0.36
C GLU A 96 5.13 7.01 -1.26
N ASN A 97 6.27 6.53 -0.78
CA ASN A 97 7.43 6.26 -1.63
C ASN A 97 7.26 4.90 -2.32
N LYS A 98 6.68 4.93 -3.52
CA LYS A 98 6.39 3.73 -4.31
C LYS A 98 7.64 3.01 -4.85
N SER A 99 8.86 3.48 -4.56
CA SER A 99 10.13 2.91 -5.02
C SER A 99 10.25 1.42 -4.74
N LYS A 100 10.40 0.63 -5.81
CA LYS A 100 10.66 -0.82 -5.72
C LYS A 100 12.00 -1.11 -5.06
N ASN A 101 12.98 -0.20 -5.16
CA ASN A 101 14.32 -0.41 -4.58
C ASN A 101 14.33 -0.28 -3.06
N ILE A 102 13.60 0.70 -2.50
CA ILE A 102 13.50 0.90 -1.04
C ILE A 102 12.74 -0.26 -0.41
N ARG A 103 11.56 -0.62 -0.94
CA ARG A 103 10.81 -1.81 -0.51
C ARG A 103 11.63 -3.10 -0.62
N LYS A 104 12.40 -3.29 -1.71
CA LYS A 104 13.30 -4.43 -1.86
C LYS A 104 14.42 -4.43 -0.80
N SER A 105 15.00 -3.27 -0.49
CA SER A 105 16.02 -3.16 0.56
C SER A 105 15.44 -3.59 1.93
N PHE A 106 14.26 -3.07 2.28
CA PHE A 106 13.56 -3.41 3.52
C PHE A 106 13.33 -4.93 3.68
N VAL A 107 12.80 -5.62 2.66
CA VAL A 107 12.53 -7.08 2.75
C VAL A 107 13.76 -7.98 2.53
N THR A 108 14.91 -7.44 2.11
CA THR A 108 16.14 -8.25 1.87
C THR A 108 17.31 -7.92 2.79
N ARG A 109 17.21 -6.85 3.59
CA ARG A 109 18.29 -6.34 4.47
C ARG A 109 17.81 -5.64 5.75
N GLY A 110 16.55 -5.19 5.79
CA GLY A 110 15.97 -4.52 6.95
C GLY A 110 15.02 -5.43 7.74
N MET A 111 14.17 -4.86 8.58
CA MET A 111 13.26 -5.61 9.45
C MET A 111 12.31 -6.53 8.69
N GLY A 112 11.93 -6.20 7.45
CA GLY A 112 11.14 -7.09 6.58
C GLY A 112 11.82 -8.43 6.28
N GLN A 113 13.15 -8.52 6.33
CA GLN A 113 13.87 -9.80 6.24
C GLN A 113 13.67 -10.65 7.50
N VAL A 114 13.68 -10.02 8.68
CA VAL A 114 13.47 -10.67 9.99
C VAL A 114 12.03 -11.18 10.13
N TYR A 115 11.07 -10.40 9.64
CA TYR A 115 9.64 -10.73 9.63
C TYR A 115 9.22 -11.68 8.49
N GLY A 116 10.10 -11.93 7.51
CA GLY A 116 9.76 -12.68 6.29
C GLY A 116 8.72 -12.00 5.39
N THR A 117 8.60 -10.67 5.47
CA THR A 117 7.54 -9.90 4.78
C THR A 117 7.70 -9.95 3.26
N ARG A 118 6.61 -10.28 2.56
CA ARG A 118 6.52 -10.23 1.09
C ARG A 118 6.45 -8.77 0.60
N ILE A 119 7.08 -8.45 -0.54
CA ILE A 119 7.28 -7.06 -1.01
C ILE A 119 5.97 -6.31 -1.30
N GLU A 120 4.92 -7.03 -1.70
CA GLU A 120 3.55 -6.56 -1.91
C GLU A 120 2.84 -6.18 -0.61
N ASN A 121 3.26 -6.77 0.52
CA ASN A 121 2.79 -6.49 1.87
C ASN A 121 3.65 -5.44 2.60
N VAL A 122 4.35 -4.60 1.83
CA VAL A 122 5.05 -3.41 2.33
C VAL A 122 4.55 -2.17 1.59
N ARG A 123 4.27 -1.11 2.35
CA ARG A 123 4.12 0.27 1.88
C ARG A 123 5.15 1.12 2.63
N ILE A 124 5.71 2.13 1.96
CA ILE A 124 6.71 3.04 2.55
C ILE A 124 6.13 4.44 2.49
N TYR A 125 6.11 5.14 3.62
CA TYR A 125 5.60 6.51 3.68
C TYR A 125 6.69 7.46 4.17
N GLU A 126 6.91 8.53 3.42
CA GLU A 126 7.64 9.72 3.89
C GLU A 126 6.60 10.62 4.55
N ALA A 127 6.86 11.04 5.79
CA ALA A 127 6.02 11.99 6.52
C ALA A 127 6.84 13.20 6.97
N GLU A 128 6.38 14.39 6.63
CA GLU A 128 6.92 15.67 7.12
C GLU A 128 6.09 16.10 8.34
N TYR A 129 6.75 16.55 9.41
CA TYR A 129 6.09 16.91 10.66
C TYR A 129 6.79 18.06 11.37
N GLU A 130 6.02 18.86 12.09
CA GLU A 130 6.49 19.89 13.01
C GLU A 130 6.48 19.30 14.43
N VAL A 131 7.53 19.57 15.22
CA VAL A 131 7.62 19.16 16.62
C VAL A 131 8.08 20.31 17.49
N LYS A 132 7.51 20.41 18.69
CA LYS A 132 7.80 21.44 19.67
C LYS A 132 8.02 20.80 21.04
N TYR A 133 9.15 21.11 21.66
CA TYR A 133 9.55 20.61 22.96
C TYR A 133 9.72 21.74 23.96
N THR A 134 9.67 21.39 25.25
CA THR A 134 9.97 22.31 26.36
C THR A 134 11.43 22.76 26.32
N ALA A 135 11.72 23.96 26.83
CA ALA A 135 13.07 24.55 26.80
C ALA A 135 14.16 23.80 27.61
N ASN A 136 13.79 22.74 28.34
CA ASN A 136 14.66 21.81 29.05
C ASN A 136 14.75 20.42 28.37
N HIS A 137 14.35 20.31 27.10
CA HIS A 137 14.50 19.08 26.32
C HIS A 137 15.97 18.77 26.05
N HIS A 138 16.34 17.50 26.22
CA HIS A 138 17.69 16.96 26.02
C HIS A 138 17.64 15.64 25.25
N GLY A 139 16.75 15.53 24.26
CA GLY A 139 16.66 14.41 23.33
C GLY A 139 17.45 14.64 22.03
N PRO A 140 17.28 13.75 21.03
CA PRO A 140 18.06 13.76 19.79
C PRO A 140 17.52 14.70 18.69
N LEU A 141 16.36 15.36 18.92
CA LEU A 141 15.71 16.23 17.93
C LEU A 141 15.38 17.59 18.57
N ASP A 142 15.84 18.67 17.96
CA ASP A 142 15.41 20.03 18.31
C ASP A 142 13.95 20.29 17.87
N SER A 143 13.35 21.37 18.38
CA SER A 143 12.04 21.83 17.90
C SER A 143 12.14 22.42 16.50
N GLY A 144 11.20 22.08 15.61
CA GLY A 144 11.18 22.54 14.22
C GLY A 144 10.49 21.56 13.28
N GLU A 145 10.68 21.75 11.97
CA GLU A 145 10.23 20.83 10.93
C GLU A 145 11.25 19.70 10.72
N HIS A 146 10.74 18.47 10.65
CA HIS A 146 11.49 17.24 10.45
C HIS A 146 10.78 16.32 9.46
N TRP A 147 11.45 15.25 9.04
CA TRP A 147 10.83 14.17 8.30
C TRP A 147 11.20 12.80 8.90
N ILE A 148 10.41 11.78 8.57
CA ILE A 148 10.65 10.39 8.98
C ILE A 148 10.03 9.44 7.94
N MET A 149 10.69 8.30 7.71
CA MET A 149 10.20 7.23 6.84
C MET A 149 9.58 6.09 7.66
N PHE A 150 8.31 5.81 7.44
CA PHE A 150 7.59 4.66 7.99
C PHE A 150 7.66 3.49 7.02
N SER A 151 8.11 2.32 7.49
CA SER A 151 7.91 1.05 6.79
C SER A 151 6.67 0.35 7.34
N VAL A 152 5.55 0.41 6.61
CA VAL A 152 4.27 -0.15 7.03
C VAL A 152 4.07 -1.53 6.41
N VAL A 153 3.79 -2.53 7.25
CA VAL A 153 3.80 -3.96 6.91
C VAL A 153 2.50 -4.66 7.31
N ARG A 154 2.24 -5.82 6.69
CA ARG A 154 1.21 -6.79 7.11
C ARG A 154 1.71 -8.21 6.81
N ASP A 155 1.18 -9.24 7.48
CA ASP A 155 1.58 -10.63 7.20
C ASP A 155 1.05 -11.11 5.84
N ASN A 156 -0.25 -10.89 5.60
CA ASN A 156 -0.99 -11.37 4.44
C ASN A 156 -2.13 -10.42 4.06
N GLU A 157 -2.84 -10.73 2.98
CA GLU A 157 -4.05 -10.01 2.60
C GLU A 157 -5.18 -10.23 3.62
N GLY A 158 -5.83 -9.14 4.05
CA GLY A 158 -6.81 -9.16 5.14
C GLY A 158 -6.20 -8.97 6.55
N SER A 159 -4.88 -9.15 6.71
CA SER A 159 -4.19 -8.76 7.96
C SER A 159 -4.15 -7.23 8.13
N PRO A 160 -4.17 -6.72 9.38
CA PRO A 160 -4.00 -5.29 9.64
C PRO A 160 -2.62 -4.80 9.20
N TRP A 161 -2.56 -3.54 8.79
CA TRP A 161 -1.30 -2.82 8.59
C TRP A 161 -0.75 -2.35 9.94
N LEU A 162 0.57 -2.46 10.13
CA LEU A 162 1.30 -2.05 11.34
C LEU A 162 2.65 -1.42 10.96
N ILE A 163 3.22 -0.59 11.82
CA ILE A 163 4.56 -0.01 11.67
C ILE A 163 5.59 -1.12 11.88
N GLY A 164 6.23 -1.56 10.80
CA GLY A 164 7.29 -2.56 10.85
C GLY A 164 8.63 -2.00 11.29
N ASP A 165 8.92 -0.73 10.94
CA ASP A 165 10.18 -0.03 11.20
C ASP A 165 10.03 1.49 10.97
N LEU A 166 10.93 2.28 11.55
CA LEU A 166 11.03 3.74 11.40
C LEU A 166 12.47 4.13 11.04
N GLY A 167 12.67 5.06 10.10
CA GLY A 167 14.01 5.49 9.68
C GLY A 167 14.11 6.94 9.21
N GLN A 168 15.35 7.39 9.06
CA GLN A 168 15.82 8.65 8.47
C GLN A 168 17.06 8.35 7.60
#